data_AF-A0A2N0TK62-F1
#
_entry.id   AF-A0A2N0TK62-F1
#
_cell.length_a   1.000
_cell.length_b   1.000
_cell.length_c   1.000
_cell.angle_alpha   90.00
_cell.angle_beta   90.00
_cell.angle_gamma   90.00
#
_symmetry.space_group_name_H-M   'P 1'
#
loop_
_entity.id
_entity.type
_entity.pdbx_description
1 polymer ?
#
loop_
_entity_poly.entity_id
_entity_poly.type
_entity_poly.pdbx_seq_one_letter_code
_entity_poly.pdbx_strand_id
1 'polypeptide(L)' 'MALPKYKASRANTHSRRANWKAKVPQLATVRTPEGEVVQVPQNLAAAVRKGYMKP' A
#
# COMPACT_ATOMS: atom_id res chain seq x y z
N MET A 1 -17.32 -30.63 -6.29
CA MET A 1 -16.53 -29.39 -6.49
C MET A 1 -17.22 -28.56 -7.56
N ALA A 2 -17.34 -27.25 -7.37
CA ALA A 2 -17.93 -26.38 -8.38
C ALA A 2 -16.91 -26.07 -9.48
N LEU A 3 -17.33 -26.23 -10.75
CA LEU A 3 -16.53 -25.89 -11.92
C LEU A 3 -17.22 -24.78 -12.71
N PRO A 4 -16.47 -23.86 -13.35
CA PRO A 4 -17.07 -22.86 -14.21
C PRO A 4 -17.67 -23.55 -15.45
N LYS A 5 -18.98 -23.35 -15.64
CA LYS A 5 -19.70 -23.91 -16.80
C LYS A 5 -19.37 -23.21 -18.12
N TYR A 6 -19.05 -21.91 -18.05
CA TYR A 6 -18.83 -21.05 -19.21
C TYR A 6 -17.52 -20.26 -19.10
N LYS A 7 -16.96 -19.92 -20.26
CA LYS A 7 -15.84 -18.98 -20.35
C LYS A 7 -16.32 -17.56 -20.00
N ALA A 8 -15.65 -16.91 -19.06
CA ALA A 8 -15.93 -15.51 -18.73
C ALA A 8 -15.64 -14.61 -19.94
N SER A 9 -16.52 -13.64 -20.20
CA SER A 9 -16.33 -12.67 -21.28
C SER A 9 -15.04 -11.87 -21.10
N ARG A 10 -14.53 -11.34 -22.21
CA ARG A 10 -13.36 -10.44 -22.19
C ARG A 10 -13.61 -9.24 -21.28
N ALA A 11 -14.77 -8.59 -21.41
CA ALA A 11 -15.15 -7.44 -20.58
C ALA A 11 -15.12 -7.77 -19.08
N ASN A 12 -15.78 -8.86 -18.65
CA ASN A 12 -15.82 -9.26 -17.24
C ASN A 12 -14.42 -9.59 -16.69
N THR A 13 -13.60 -10.24 -17.51
CA THR A 13 -12.21 -10.58 -17.13
C THR A 13 -11.37 -9.31 -16.96
N HIS A 14 -11.48 -8.34 -17.87
CA HIS A 14 -10.76 -7.07 -17.76
C HIS A 14 -11.22 -6.25 -16.56
N SER A 15 -12.53 -6.09 -16.37
CA SER A 15 -13.07 -5.32 -15.24
C SER A 15 -12.62 -5.89 -13.90
N ARG A 16 -12.68 -7.22 -13.72
CA ARG A 16 -12.18 -7.87 -12.49
C ARG A 16 -10.68 -7.64 -12.28
N ARG A 17 -9.86 -7.80 -13.33
CA ARG A 17 -8.41 -7.60 -13.23
C ARG A 17 -8.01 -6.15 -12.99
N ALA A 18 -8.77 -5.20 -13.53
CA ALA A 18 -8.49 -3.77 -13.37
C ALA A 18 -8.60 -3.29 -11.91
N ASN A 19 -9.37 -3.99 -11.07
CA ASN A 19 -9.49 -3.72 -9.64
C ASN A 19 -8.33 -4.31 -8.82
N TRP A 20 -7.57 -5.25 -9.38
CA TRP A 20 -6.40 -5.81 -8.70
C TRP A 20 -5.22 -4.84 -8.84
N LYS A 21 -5.20 -3.84 -7.96
CA LYS A 21 -4.20 -2.77 -7.89
C LYS A 21 -3.82 -2.53 -6.44
N ALA A 22 -2.60 -2.04 -6.21
CA ALA A 22 -2.13 -1.63 -4.90
C ALA A 22 -2.52 -0.17 -4.62
N LYS A 23 -2.94 0.12 -3.38
CA LYS A 23 -3.15 1.49 -2.91
C LYS A 23 -1.83 2.03 -2.34
N VAL A 24 -1.42 3.22 -2.78
CA VAL A 24 -0.24 3.90 -2.23
C VAL A 24 -0.57 4.40 -0.82
N PRO A 25 0.28 4.16 0.18
CA PRO A 25 0.07 4.67 1.53
C PRO A 25 0.22 6.19 1.57
N GLN A 26 -0.51 6.85 2.48
CA GLN A 26 -0.31 8.27 2.74
C GLN A 26 1.03 8.48 3.42
N LEU A 27 1.89 9.27 2.80
CA LEU A 27 3.20 9.63 3.35
C LEU A 27 3.08 10.89 4.21
N ALA A 28 3.83 10.89 5.31
CA ALA A 28 4.01 12.00 6.21
C ALA A 28 5.50 12.34 6.30
N THR A 29 5.83 13.63 6.25
CA THR A 29 7.19 14.11 6.46
C THR A 29 7.49 14.12 7.95
N VAL A 30 8.54 13.41 8.37
CA VAL A 30 8.94 13.26 9.77
C VAL A 30 10.44 13.55 9.90
N ARG A 31 10.83 14.17 11.02
CA ARG A 31 12.23 14.33 11.39
C ARG A 31 12.66 13.20 12.32
N THR A 32 13.76 12.53 12.01
CA THR A 32 14.36 11.49 12.85
C THR A 32 15.08 12.10 14.05
N PRO A 33 15.33 11.33 15.13
CA PRO A 33 16.20 11.76 16.23
C PRO A 33 17.62 12.12 15.77
N GLU A 34 18.11 11.48 14.71
CA GLU A 34 19.40 11.78 14.08
C GLU A 34 19.39 13.09 13.26
N GLY A 35 18.22 13.73 13.13
CA GLY A 35 18.05 15.04 12.51
C GLY A 35 17.67 15.02 11.03
N GLU A 36 17.56 13.86 10.41
CA GLU A 36 17.20 13.66 9.00
C GLU A 36 15.68 13.86 8.76
N VAL A 37 15.32 14.39 7.59
CA VAL A 37 13.92 14.57 7.18
C VAL A 37 13.55 13.51 6.15
N VAL A 38 12.60 12.64 6.51
CA VAL A 38 12.20 11.47 5.72
C VAL A 38 10.68 11.44 5.50
N GLN A 39 10.25 10.79 4.41
CA GLN A 39 8.84 10.53 4.14
C GLN A 39 8.51 9.08 4.50
N VAL A 40 7.60 8.90 5.44
CA VAL A 40 7.22 7.57 5.94
C VAL A 40 5.70 7.41 5.95
N PRO A 41 5.17 6.19 5.84
CA PRO A 41 3.74 5.94 6.02
C PRO A 41 3.25 6.53 7.35
N GLN A 42 2.09 7.19 7.31
CA GLN A 42 1.57 7.95 8.45
C GLN A 42 1.44 7.13 9.75
N ASN A 43 1.11 5.84 9.64
CA ASN A 43 1.02 4.92 10.78
C ASN A 43 2.38 4.65 11.45
N LEU A 44 3.49 4.81 10.73
CA LEU A 44 4.86 4.60 11.22
C LEU A 44 5.53 5.89 11.71
N ALA A 45 4.92 7.05 11.42
CA ALA A 45 5.49 8.35 11.74
C ALA A 45 5.88 8.52 13.22
N ALA A 46 5.07 8.00 14.15
CA ALA A 46 5.36 8.10 15.58
C ALA A 46 6.55 7.24 16.02
N ALA A 47 6.74 6.06 15.40
CA ALA A 47 7.85 5.17 15.71
C ALA A 47 9.18 5.74 15.21
N VAL A 48 9.16 6.30 14.01
CA VAL A 48 10.34 6.95 13.38
C VAL A 48 10.74 8.20 14.16
N ARG A 49 9.77 9.04 14.56
CA ARG A 49 10.05 10.25 15.35
C ARG A 49 10.67 9.94 16.73
N LYS A 50 10.40 8.75 17.29
CA LYS A 50 10.94 8.29 18.58
C LYS A 50 12.21 7.45 18.44
N GLY A 51 12.65 7.13 17.22
CA GLY A 51 13.82 6.30 16.97
C GLY A 51 13.61 4.79 17.17
N TYR A 52 12.36 4.32 17.31
CA TYR A 52 12.07 2.88 17.42
C TYR A 52 12.14 2.14 16.09
N MET A 53 12.11 2.89 14.98
CA MET A 53 12.19 2.36 13.62
C MET A 53 13.07 3.28 12.79
N LYS A 54 14.00 2.69 12.03
CA LYS A 54 14.75 3.42 11.01
C LYS A 54 13.90 3.50 9.74
N PRO A 55 13.77 4.70 9.15
CA PRO A 55 13.00 4.91 7.93
C PRO A 55 13.59 4.18 6.72
#